data_AF-K5VWA2-F1
#
_entry.id   AF-K5VWA2-F1
#
_cell.length_a   1.000
_cell.length_b   1.000
_cell.length_c   1.000
_cell.angle_alpha   90.00
_cell.angle_beta   90.00
_cell.angle_gamma   90.00
#
_symmetry.space_group_name_H-M   'P 1'
#
loop_
_entity.id
_entity.type
_entity.pdbx_description
1 polymer ?
#
loop_
_entity_poly.entity_id
_entity_poly.type
_entity_poly.pdbx_seq_one_letter_code
_entity_poly.pdbx_strand_id
1 'polypeptide(L)'
;VRYIEVSPPAGWQTMNKTVHEFDQDKVQDCKEDIDTLLVFTGLYSAVLSAFVIESYTDLQPDPNTQMTFLLERIANQTQSYSITSGTLNSTAQPPSPPPQFTAPLWAVRVNGLWFASLIISLATASFSMLVKQWLREYLASEYTSPQERLRARQYRKPGLGKWKVFEIAAVLPMLLQLSLGLFFLGLCFFTANVDDQMGLTCIPLVSGWAFLFVAATLAPLVSPRCPYKMPLLKSVMRTAR
;
A
#
# COMPACT_ATOMS: atom_id res chain seq x y z
N VAL A 1 -20.59 52.12 -31.38
CA VAL A 1 -19.27 51.80 -30.77
C VAL A 1 -18.85 50.44 -31.29
N ARG A 2 -17.93 50.41 -32.28
CA ARG A 2 -17.33 49.16 -32.77
C ARG A 2 -16.28 48.74 -31.74
N TYR A 3 -16.45 47.58 -31.11
CA TYR A 3 -15.37 46.96 -30.35
C TYR A 3 -14.29 46.59 -31.36
N ILE A 4 -13.19 47.35 -31.34
CA ILE A 4 -11.97 46.96 -32.03
C ILE A 4 -11.46 45.76 -31.23
N GLU A 5 -11.63 44.55 -31.78
CA GLU A 5 -10.86 43.39 -31.35
C GLU A 5 -9.40 43.73 -31.61
N VAL A 6 -8.75 44.31 -30.60
CA VAL A 6 -7.31 44.47 -30.58
C VAL A 6 -6.75 43.05 -30.58
N SER A 7 -6.31 42.60 -31.77
CA SER A 7 -5.57 41.35 -31.91
C SER A 7 -4.52 41.33 -30.80
N PRO A 8 -4.55 40.33 -29.89
CA PRO A 8 -3.59 40.29 -28.81
C PRO A 8 -2.20 40.32 -29.45
N PRO A 9 -1.29 41.22 -29.00
CA PRO A 9 0.06 41.30 -29.54
C PRO A 9 0.61 39.89 -29.68
N ALA A 10 1.12 39.50 -30.85
CA ALA A 10 1.51 38.11 -31.15
C ALA A 10 2.29 37.43 -30.01
N GLY A 11 3.09 38.22 -29.27
CA GLY A 11 3.79 37.78 -28.06
C GLY A 11 2.92 37.20 -26.92
N TRP A 12 1.70 37.66 -26.68
CA TRP A 12 0.83 37.10 -25.64
C TRP A 12 0.30 35.71 -26.01
N GLN A 13 -0.01 35.50 -27.29
CA GLN A 13 -0.39 34.18 -27.77
C GLN A 13 0.79 33.21 -27.72
N THR A 14 1.97 33.63 -28.17
CA THR A 14 3.20 32.84 -28.08
C THR A 14 3.53 32.51 -26.63
N MET A 15 3.52 33.49 -25.72
CA MET A 15 3.77 33.28 -24.29
C MET A 15 2.75 32.30 -23.68
N ASN A 16 1.46 32.49 -23.93
CA ASN A 16 0.42 31.60 -23.42
C ASN A 16 0.62 30.17 -23.93
N LYS A 17 0.95 30.01 -25.22
CA LYS A 17 1.21 28.70 -25.82
C LYS A 17 2.41 28.02 -25.15
N THR A 18 3.57 28.66 -25.10
CA THR A 18 4.79 28.08 -24.51
C THR A 18 4.61 27.72 -23.03
N VAL A 19 3.93 28.58 -22.27
CA VAL A 19 3.68 28.36 -20.85
C VAL A 19 2.69 27.22 -20.63
N HIS A 20 1.64 27.13 -21.45
CA HIS A 20 0.65 26.08 -21.37
C HIS A 20 1.24 24.72 -21.75
N GLU A 21 2.05 24.66 -22.82
CA GLU A 21 2.79 23.46 -23.22
C GLU A 21 3.68 22.96 -22.08
N PHE A 22 4.48 23.84 -21.46
CA PHE A 22 5.33 23.46 -20.33
C PHE A 22 4.56 22.90 -19.12
N ASP A 23 3.41 23.49 -18.77
CA ASP A 23 2.59 22.98 -17.68
C ASP A 23 1.88 21.69 -18.05
N GLN A 24 1.42 21.58 -19.29
CA GLN A 24 0.78 20.40 -19.82
C GLN A 24 1.73 19.21 -19.79
N ASP A 25 2.97 19.38 -20.25
CA ASP A 25 4.01 18.33 -20.22
C ASP A 25 4.24 17.85 -18.79
N LYS A 26 4.46 18.77 -17.85
CA LYS A 26 4.68 18.40 -16.44
C LYS A 26 3.50 17.69 -15.78
N VAL A 27 2.29 18.15 -16.09
CA VAL A 27 1.07 17.53 -15.57
C VAL A 27 0.86 16.16 -16.20
N GLN A 28 1.18 16.02 -17.48
CA GLN A 28 1.06 14.78 -18.23
C GLN A 28 2.02 13.73 -17.68
N ASP A 29 3.30 14.06 -17.50
CA ASP A 29 4.30 13.17 -16.87
C ASP A 29 3.80 12.67 -15.51
N CYS A 30 3.31 13.58 -14.65
CA CYS A 30 2.80 13.24 -13.34
C CYS A 30 1.55 12.34 -13.39
N LYS A 31 0.67 12.54 -14.39
CA LYS A 31 -0.52 11.69 -14.58
C LYS A 31 -0.15 10.30 -15.07
N GLU A 32 0.84 10.17 -15.96
CA GLU A 32 1.35 8.89 -16.44
C GLU A 32 2.00 8.07 -15.31
N ASP A 33 2.78 8.73 -14.46
CA ASP A 33 3.33 8.13 -13.24
C ASP A 33 2.21 7.62 -12.30
N ILE A 34 1.18 8.44 -12.09
CA ILE A 34 0.01 8.08 -11.27
C ILE A 34 -0.75 6.90 -11.88
N ASP A 35 -0.95 6.86 -13.20
CA ASP A 35 -1.68 5.79 -13.86
C ASP A 35 -0.94 4.46 -13.76
N THR A 36 0.38 4.50 -13.92
CA THR A 36 1.24 3.34 -13.68
C THR A 36 1.16 2.87 -12.23
N LEU A 37 1.19 3.81 -11.28
CA LEU A 37 1.09 3.52 -9.86
C LEU A 37 -0.27 2.88 -9.51
N LEU A 38 -1.37 3.39 -10.08
CA LEU A 38 -2.72 2.84 -9.86
C LEU A 38 -2.86 1.40 -10.37
N VAL A 39 -2.32 1.11 -11.55
CA VAL A 39 -2.32 -0.26 -12.11
C VAL A 39 -1.54 -1.20 -11.19
N PHE A 40 -0.33 -0.80 -10.78
CA PHE A 40 0.47 -1.60 -9.86
C PHE A 40 -0.25 -1.81 -8.52
N THR A 41 -0.82 -0.75 -7.96
CA THR A 41 -1.53 -0.80 -6.66
C THR A 41 -2.72 -1.75 -6.72
N GLY A 42 -3.48 -1.76 -7.82
CA GLY A 42 -4.59 -2.69 -8.03
C GLY A 42 -4.14 -4.15 -8.09
N LEU A 43 -3.13 -4.46 -8.91
CA LEU A 43 -2.56 -5.80 -9.02
C LEU A 43 -1.99 -6.29 -7.68
N TYR A 44 -1.24 -5.43 -7.01
CA TYR A 44 -0.67 -5.72 -5.71
C TYR A 44 -1.74 -5.99 -4.65
N SER A 45 -2.82 -5.20 -4.62
CA SER A 45 -3.92 -5.38 -3.68
C SER A 45 -4.67 -6.69 -3.93
N ALA A 46 -4.79 -7.13 -5.19
CA ALA A 46 -5.38 -8.42 -5.53
C ALA A 46 -4.53 -9.60 -5.01
N VAL A 47 -3.21 -9.55 -5.23
CA VAL A 47 -2.29 -10.57 -4.71
C VAL A 47 -2.31 -10.59 -3.18
N LEU A 48 -2.22 -9.42 -2.53
CA LEU A 48 -2.26 -9.29 -1.09
C LEU A 48 -3.56 -9.83 -0.48
N SER A 49 -4.70 -9.60 -1.15
CA SER A 49 -6.00 -10.10 -0.69
C SER A 49 -6.06 -11.62 -0.65
N ALA A 50 -5.40 -12.31 -1.59
CA ALA A 50 -5.32 -13.78 -1.57
C ALA A 50 -4.57 -14.29 -0.33
N PHE A 51 -3.45 -13.66 0.01
CA PHE A 51 -2.70 -13.99 1.24
C PHE A 51 -3.49 -13.67 2.51
N VAL A 52 -4.20 -12.54 2.54
CA VAL A 52 -5.07 -12.18 3.68
C VAL A 52 -6.18 -13.21 3.85
N ILE A 53 -6.84 -13.65 2.78
CA ILE A 53 -7.89 -14.67 2.85
C ILE A 53 -7.34 -15.96 3.45
N GLU A 54 -6.16 -16.41 3.01
CA GLU A 54 -5.53 -17.63 3.52
C GLU A 54 -5.15 -17.50 4.99
N SER A 55 -4.38 -16.49 5.37
CA SER A 55 -3.93 -16.30 6.77
C SER A 55 -5.03 -15.91 7.74
N TYR A 56 -6.18 -15.43 7.26
CA TYR A 56 -7.30 -15.13 8.12
C TYR A 56 -7.87 -16.41 8.77
N THR A 57 -7.71 -17.56 8.10
CA THR A 57 -8.12 -18.86 8.64
C THR A 57 -7.34 -19.24 9.90
N ASP A 58 -6.06 -18.82 10.01
CA ASP A 58 -5.23 -19.04 11.21
C ASP A 58 -5.72 -18.25 12.45
N LEU A 59 -6.58 -17.25 12.24
CA LEU A 59 -7.23 -16.49 13.31
C LEU A 59 -8.58 -17.07 13.74
N GLN A 60 -9.05 -18.11 13.06
CA GLN A 60 -10.32 -18.75 13.37
C GLN A 60 -10.10 -20.13 14.01
N PRO A 61 -11.02 -20.57 14.89
CA PRO A 61 -10.99 -21.93 15.38
C PRO A 61 -11.17 -22.91 14.22
N ASP A 62 -10.25 -23.87 14.10
CA ASP A 62 -10.41 -24.94 13.12
C ASP A 62 -11.64 -25.80 13.49
N PRO A 63 -12.65 -25.91 12.61
CA PRO A 63 -13.86 -26.69 12.89
C PRO A 63 -13.55 -28.16 13.13
N ASN A 64 -12.44 -28.68 12.59
CA ASN A 64 -12.03 -30.06 12.81
C ASN A 64 -11.48 -30.27 14.22
N THR A 65 -10.91 -29.26 14.87
CA THR A 65 -10.39 -29.36 16.23
C THR A 65 -11.49 -29.68 17.25
N GLN A 66 -12.69 -29.11 17.08
CA GLN A 66 -13.83 -29.46 17.93
C GLN A 66 -14.30 -30.90 17.64
N MET A 67 -14.29 -31.31 16.38
CA MET A 67 -14.68 -32.67 15.97
C MET A 67 -13.70 -33.72 16.50
N THR A 68 -12.39 -33.50 16.38
CA THR A 68 -11.35 -34.41 16.90
C THR A 68 -11.42 -34.49 18.43
N PHE A 69 -11.63 -33.36 19.11
CA PHE A 69 -11.85 -33.33 20.56
C PHE A 69 -13.08 -34.18 20.97
N LEU A 70 -14.20 -34.07 20.24
CA LEU A 70 -15.39 -34.87 20.49
C LEU A 70 -15.17 -36.37 20.20
N LEU A 71 -14.43 -36.70 19.13
CA LEU A 71 -14.08 -38.09 18.78
C LEU A 71 -13.17 -38.72 19.83
N GLU A 72 -12.13 -38.03 20.25
CA GLU A 72 -11.23 -38.47 21.33
C GLU A 72 -12.00 -38.66 22.64
N ARG A 73 -12.93 -37.76 22.93
CA ARG A 73 -13.83 -37.89 24.08
C ARG A 73 -14.70 -39.15 24.01
N ILE A 74 -15.34 -39.42 22.87
CA ILE A 74 -16.16 -40.64 22.70
C ILE A 74 -15.29 -41.90 22.82
N ALA A 75 -14.08 -41.89 22.26
CA ALA A 75 -13.14 -43.00 22.35
C ALA A 75 -12.73 -43.28 23.81
N ASN A 76 -12.34 -42.24 24.56
CA ASN A 76 -11.95 -42.35 25.97
C ASN A 76 -13.12 -42.79 26.87
N GLN A 77 -14.33 -42.29 26.63
CA GLN A 77 -15.53 -42.74 27.33
C GLN A 77 -15.83 -44.21 27.05
N THR A 78 -15.69 -44.65 25.81
CA THR A 78 -15.95 -46.05 25.42
C THR A 78 -14.92 -47.00 26.04
N GLN A 79 -13.65 -46.60 26.14
CA GLN A 79 -12.60 -47.38 26.80
C GLN A 79 -12.75 -47.45 28.33
N SER A 80 -13.45 -46.48 28.95
CA SER A 80 -13.65 -46.43 30.40
C SER A 80 -14.67 -47.43 30.95
N TYR A 81 -15.43 -48.10 30.06
CA TYR A 81 -16.40 -49.09 30.48
C TYR A 81 -15.70 -50.40 30.82
N SER A 82 -15.89 -50.87 32.05
CA SER A 82 -15.47 -52.19 32.49
C SER A 82 -16.68 -52.99 32.98
N ILE A 83 -16.72 -54.28 32.64
CA ILE A 83 -17.76 -55.19 33.11
C ILE A 83 -17.17 -55.99 34.26
N THR A 84 -17.68 -55.75 35.47
CA THR A 84 -17.32 -56.53 36.65
C THR A 84 -18.59 -57.14 37.22
N SER A 85 -18.66 -58.47 37.30
CA SER A 85 -19.79 -59.19 37.95
C SER A 85 -21.18 -58.89 37.36
N GLY A 86 -21.28 -58.71 36.04
CA GLY A 86 -22.55 -58.46 35.34
C GLY A 86 -23.07 -57.02 35.41
N THR A 87 -22.34 -56.11 36.06
CA THR A 87 -22.63 -54.67 36.05
C THR A 87 -21.62 -53.91 35.19
N LEU A 88 -22.13 -52.96 34.40
CA LEU A 88 -21.34 -52.02 33.60
C LEU A 88 -20.98 -50.81 34.47
N ASN A 89 -19.71 -50.68 34.85
CA ASN A 89 -19.20 -49.52 35.58
C ASN A 89 -18.32 -48.67 34.64
N SER A 90 -18.54 -47.35 34.65
CA SER A 90 -17.64 -46.40 34.01
C SER A 90 -16.71 -45.79 35.06
N THR A 91 -15.41 -45.81 34.78
CA THR A 91 -14.40 -45.08 35.56
C THR A 91 -14.07 -43.71 34.96
N ALA A 92 -14.91 -43.20 34.06
CA ALA A 92 -14.63 -41.94 33.37
C ALA A 92 -14.64 -40.74 34.33
N GLN A 93 -13.63 -39.88 34.21
CA GLN A 93 -13.59 -38.58 34.88
C GLN A 93 -14.66 -37.62 34.30
N PRO A 94 -15.10 -36.62 35.09
CA PRO A 94 -16.02 -35.59 34.59
C PRO A 94 -15.42 -34.89 33.37
N PRO A 95 -16.28 -34.49 32.40
CA PRO A 95 -15.81 -33.98 31.12
C PRO A 95 -15.03 -32.69 31.29
N SER A 96 -13.82 -32.66 30.74
CA SER A 96 -13.04 -31.44 30.59
C SER A 96 -13.77 -30.45 29.67
N PRO A 97 -13.71 -29.13 29.95
CA PRO A 97 -14.26 -28.13 29.06
C PRO A 97 -13.54 -28.19 27.70
N PRO A 98 -14.23 -27.86 26.59
CA PRO A 98 -13.58 -27.78 25.30
C PRO A 98 -12.43 -26.75 25.35
N PRO A 99 -11.33 -26.99 24.60
CA PRO A 99 -10.23 -26.04 24.55
C PRO A 99 -10.74 -24.68 24.05
N GLN A 100 -10.43 -23.61 24.79
CA GLN A 100 -10.71 -22.26 24.33
C GLN A 100 -9.72 -21.91 23.22
N PHE A 101 -10.25 -21.53 22.06
CA PHE A 101 -9.40 -21.09 20.96
C PHE A 101 -8.70 -19.78 21.32
N THR A 102 -7.38 -19.76 21.14
CA THR A 102 -6.56 -18.57 21.22
C THR A 102 -5.68 -18.54 19.97
N ALA A 103 -5.85 -17.52 19.14
CA ALA A 103 -5.08 -17.38 17.92
C ALA A 103 -3.57 -17.25 18.26
N PRO A 104 -2.69 -17.92 17.50
CA PRO A 104 -1.27 -17.85 17.76
C PRO A 104 -0.74 -16.43 17.49
N LEU A 105 0.19 -15.97 18.33
CA LEU A 105 0.71 -14.60 18.28
C LEU A 105 1.33 -14.25 16.93
N TRP A 106 1.98 -15.22 16.27
CA TRP A 106 2.57 -15.02 14.95
C TRP A 106 1.49 -14.73 13.89
N ALA A 107 0.36 -15.44 13.92
CA ALA A 107 -0.73 -15.25 12.95
C ALA A 107 -1.38 -13.87 13.11
N VAL A 108 -1.55 -13.40 14.35
CA VAL A 108 -2.04 -12.05 14.64
C VAL A 108 -1.10 -10.99 14.08
N ARG A 109 0.22 -11.18 14.24
CA ARG A 109 1.23 -10.25 13.70
C ARG A 109 1.26 -10.23 12.17
N VAL A 110 1.23 -11.40 11.53
CA VAL A 110 1.21 -11.53 10.06
C VAL A 110 -0.03 -10.85 9.48
N ASN A 111 -1.21 -11.20 9.98
CA ASN A 111 -2.46 -10.58 9.56
C ASN A 111 -2.43 -9.07 9.80
N GLY A 112 -1.97 -8.60 10.96
CA GLY A 112 -1.84 -7.17 11.26
C GLY A 112 -0.95 -6.43 10.25
N LEU A 113 0.20 -7.01 9.88
CA LEU A 113 1.09 -6.45 8.86
C LEU A 113 0.45 -6.42 7.47
N TRP A 114 -0.24 -7.48 7.07
CA TRP A 114 -0.89 -7.59 5.76
C TRP A 114 -2.13 -6.69 5.65
N PHE A 115 -2.94 -6.55 6.69
CA PHE A 115 -4.02 -5.57 6.72
C PHE A 115 -3.49 -4.14 6.68
N ALA A 116 -2.46 -3.81 7.47
CA ALA A 116 -1.86 -2.48 7.43
C ALA A 116 -1.29 -2.14 6.04
N SER A 117 -0.62 -3.12 5.44
CA SER A 117 -0.15 -3.05 4.06
C SER A 117 -1.30 -2.76 3.08
N LEU A 118 -2.37 -3.55 3.13
CA LEU A 118 -3.54 -3.37 2.26
C LEU A 118 -4.17 -1.99 2.41
N ILE A 119 -4.31 -1.50 3.64
CA ILE A 119 -4.87 -0.17 3.93
C ILE A 119 -3.99 0.93 3.33
N ILE A 120 -2.66 0.85 3.50
CA ILE A 120 -1.73 1.84 2.94
C ILE A 120 -1.77 1.83 1.41
N SER A 121 -1.82 0.64 0.80
CA SER A 121 -1.99 0.46 -0.65
C SER A 121 -3.25 1.16 -1.17
N LEU A 122 -4.42 0.85 -0.59
CA LEU A 122 -5.69 1.44 -1.00
C LEU A 122 -5.75 2.95 -0.73
N ALA A 123 -5.20 3.41 0.39
CA ALA A 123 -5.08 4.83 0.67
C ALA A 123 -4.21 5.53 -0.40
N THR A 124 -3.09 4.92 -0.78
CA THR A 124 -2.22 5.45 -1.85
C THR A 124 -2.97 5.55 -3.17
N ALA A 125 -3.74 4.52 -3.57
CA ALA A 125 -4.58 4.61 -4.77
C ALA A 125 -5.62 5.74 -4.69
N SER A 126 -6.30 5.88 -3.56
CA SER A 126 -7.28 6.95 -3.33
C SER A 126 -6.67 8.33 -3.48
N PHE A 127 -5.53 8.59 -2.82
CA PHE A 127 -4.82 9.87 -2.95
C PHE A 127 -4.28 10.11 -4.37
N SER A 128 -3.83 9.05 -5.05
CA SER A 128 -3.40 9.14 -6.45
C SER A 128 -4.52 9.65 -7.36
N MET A 129 -5.75 9.15 -7.14
CA MET A 129 -6.92 9.61 -7.88
C MET A 129 -7.27 11.08 -7.58
N LEU A 130 -7.17 11.51 -6.31
CA LEU A 130 -7.38 12.91 -5.93
C LEU A 130 -6.36 13.84 -6.59
N VAL A 131 -5.08 13.47 -6.58
CA VAL A 131 -4.02 14.25 -7.26
C VAL A 131 -4.31 14.34 -8.76
N LYS A 132 -4.72 13.24 -9.40
CA LYS A 132 -5.09 13.25 -10.82
C LYS A 132 -6.25 14.21 -11.11
N GLN A 133 -7.26 14.24 -10.24
CA GLN A 133 -8.38 15.17 -10.34
C GLN A 133 -7.93 16.63 -10.18
N TRP A 134 -7.10 16.95 -9.18
CA TRP A 134 -6.57 18.31 -8.97
C TRP A 134 -5.73 18.79 -10.16
N LEU A 135 -4.90 17.90 -10.73
CA LEU A 135 -4.10 18.21 -11.91
C LEU A 135 -4.93 18.38 -13.18
N ARG A 136 -6.03 17.62 -13.31
CA ARG A 136 -7.00 17.83 -14.40
C ARG A 136 -7.67 19.19 -14.29
N GLU A 137 -8.12 19.57 -13.10
CA GLU A 137 -8.77 20.87 -12.86
C GLU A 137 -7.80 22.04 -13.05
N TYR A 138 -6.52 21.84 -12.73
CA TYR A 138 -5.49 22.85 -12.98
C TYR A 138 -5.35 23.19 -14.46
N LEU A 139 -5.42 22.19 -15.35
CA LEU A 139 -5.33 22.38 -16.80
C LEU A 139 -6.66 22.75 -17.45
N ALA A 140 -7.79 22.51 -16.78
CA ALA A 140 -9.11 22.89 -17.28
C ALA A 140 -9.17 24.42 -17.47
N SER A 141 -9.27 24.85 -18.72
CA SER A 141 -9.23 26.26 -19.11
C SER A 141 -10.42 26.59 -20.01
N GLU A 142 -11.40 27.29 -19.47
CA GLU A 142 -12.62 27.71 -20.19
C GLU A 142 -12.51 29.12 -20.81
N TYR A 143 -11.36 29.79 -20.67
CA TYR A 143 -11.22 31.18 -21.10
C TYR A 143 -10.87 31.33 -22.59
N THR A 144 -11.61 32.19 -23.28
CA THR A 144 -11.46 32.47 -24.72
C THR A 144 -10.25 33.36 -25.04
N SER A 145 -9.86 34.27 -24.14
CA SER A 145 -8.73 35.18 -24.38
C SER A 145 -7.40 34.66 -23.80
N PRO A 146 -6.27 34.80 -24.52
CA PRO A 146 -4.95 34.34 -24.05
C PRO A 146 -4.45 35.08 -22.81
N GLN A 147 -4.87 36.34 -22.62
CA GLN A 147 -4.50 37.14 -21.46
C GLN A 147 -5.23 36.71 -20.18
N GLU A 148 -6.53 36.40 -20.27
CA GLU A 148 -7.30 35.88 -19.13
C GLU A 148 -6.79 34.50 -18.71
N ARG A 149 -6.45 33.63 -19.67
CA ARG A 149 -5.80 32.33 -19.40
C ARG A 149 -4.50 32.49 -18.61
N LEU A 150 -3.62 33.39 -19.08
CA LEU A 150 -2.35 33.67 -18.40
C LEU A 150 -2.56 34.21 -16.98
N ARG A 151 -3.52 35.12 -16.78
CA ARG A 151 -3.85 35.66 -15.44
C ARG A 151 -4.42 34.60 -14.50
N ALA A 152 -5.38 33.80 -14.96
CA ALA A 152 -5.96 32.72 -14.17
C ALA A 152 -4.89 31.68 -13.77
N ARG A 153 -4.01 31.33 -14.70
CA ARG A 153 -2.86 30.46 -14.42
C ARG A 153 -1.91 31.09 -13.41
N GLN A 154 -1.57 32.38 -13.56
CA GLN A 154 -0.69 33.06 -12.61
C GLN A 154 -1.28 33.13 -11.20
N TYR A 155 -2.61 33.21 -11.08
CA TYR A 155 -3.31 33.15 -9.80
C TYR A 155 -3.29 31.74 -9.18
N ARG A 156 -3.46 30.68 -9.98
CA ARG A 156 -3.49 29.28 -9.51
C ARG A 156 -2.09 28.69 -9.23
N LYS A 157 -1.06 29.09 -9.99
CA LYS A 157 0.31 28.53 -9.91
C LYS A 157 0.94 28.64 -8.50
N PRO A 158 0.86 29.78 -7.78
CA PRO A 158 1.33 29.87 -6.40
C PRO A 158 0.56 28.93 -5.47
N GLY A 159 -0.72 28.69 -5.76
CA GLY A 159 -1.56 27.72 -5.06
C GLY A 159 -0.99 26.32 -5.13
N LEU A 160 -0.60 25.81 -6.30
CA LEU A 160 -0.01 24.47 -6.42
C LEU A 160 1.25 24.29 -5.56
N GLY A 161 2.08 25.35 -5.48
CA GLY A 161 3.26 25.35 -4.62
C GLY A 161 2.91 25.40 -3.14
N LYS A 162 1.97 26.27 -2.74
CA LYS A 162 1.52 26.43 -1.35
C LYS A 162 0.84 25.17 -0.81
N TRP A 163 0.01 24.53 -1.62
CA TRP A 163 -0.70 23.29 -1.29
C TRP A 163 0.11 22.03 -1.61
N LYS A 164 1.34 22.18 -2.12
CA LYS A 164 2.32 21.09 -2.29
C LYS A 164 1.81 19.90 -3.12
N VAL A 165 0.94 20.15 -4.11
CA VAL A 165 0.28 19.09 -4.91
C VAL A 165 1.29 18.12 -5.53
N PHE A 166 2.36 18.65 -6.14
CA PHE A 166 3.42 17.81 -6.72
C PHE A 166 4.28 17.11 -5.67
N GLU A 167 4.42 17.66 -4.45
CA GLU A 167 5.14 16.96 -3.37
C GLU A 167 4.31 15.79 -2.85
N ILE A 168 2.99 15.97 -2.70
CA ILE A 168 2.06 14.89 -2.36
C ILE A 168 2.18 13.78 -3.41
N ALA A 169 2.08 14.13 -4.70
CA ALA A 169 2.22 13.19 -5.81
C ALA A 169 3.52 12.37 -5.71
N ALA A 170 4.61 13.03 -5.36
CA ALA A 170 5.94 12.43 -5.30
C ALA A 170 6.16 11.54 -4.06
N VAL A 171 5.30 11.62 -3.04
CA VAL A 171 5.33 10.74 -1.86
C VAL A 171 4.50 9.46 -2.08
N LEU A 172 3.52 9.46 -3.00
CA LEU A 172 2.67 8.30 -3.27
C LEU A 172 3.47 7.02 -3.59
N PRO A 173 4.50 7.04 -4.45
CA PRO A 173 5.30 5.84 -4.70
C PRO A 173 6.00 5.32 -3.44
N MET A 174 6.39 6.20 -2.51
CA MET A 174 7.04 5.80 -1.24
C MET A 174 6.06 5.13 -0.28
N LEU A 175 4.80 5.60 -0.23
CA LEU A 175 3.74 4.95 0.55
C LEU A 175 3.45 3.53 0.02
N LEU A 176 3.43 3.38 -1.30
CA LEU A 176 3.27 2.07 -1.94
C LEU A 176 4.45 1.14 -1.65
N GLN A 177 5.69 1.64 -1.68
CA GLN A 177 6.87 0.85 -1.32
C GLN A 177 6.87 0.48 0.18
N LEU A 178 6.39 1.36 1.05
CA LEU A 178 6.18 1.05 2.47
C LEU A 178 5.17 -0.08 2.65
N SER A 179 4.05 -0.03 1.92
CA SER A 179 3.07 -1.11 1.88
C SER A 179 3.71 -2.44 1.47
N LEU A 180 4.49 -2.43 0.39
CA LEU A 180 5.19 -3.61 -0.11
C LEU A 180 6.18 -4.16 0.94
N GLY A 181 6.92 -3.29 1.62
CA GLY A 181 7.82 -3.67 2.71
C GLY A 181 7.10 -4.33 3.89
N LEU A 182 5.94 -3.80 4.30
CA LEU A 182 5.11 -4.42 5.35
C LEU A 182 4.60 -5.80 4.93
N PHE A 183 4.20 -5.95 3.67
CA PHE A 183 3.80 -7.25 3.14
C PHE A 183 4.94 -8.26 3.17
N PHE A 184 6.13 -7.90 2.69
CA PHE A 184 7.29 -8.79 2.70
C PHE A 184 7.76 -9.14 4.10
N LEU A 185 7.67 -8.21 5.06
CA LEU A 185 7.94 -8.50 6.46
C LEU A 185 6.96 -9.54 7.00
N GLY A 186 5.66 -9.38 6.71
CA GLY A 186 4.64 -10.37 7.05
C GLY A 186 4.91 -11.71 6.37
N LEU A 187 5.38 -11.72 5.11
CA LEU A 187 5.71 -12.93 4.36
C LEU A 187 6.89 -13.69 4.98
N CYS A 188 7.92 -12.98 5.47
CA CYS A 188 9.02 -13.60 6.20
C CYS A 188 8.54 -14.28 7.49
N PHE A 189 7.70 -13.60 8.26
CA PHE A 189 7.13 -14.19 9.48
C PHE A 189 6.22 -15.37 9.16
N PHE A 190 5.39 -15.26 8.14
CA PHE A 190 4.49 -16.33 7.71
C PHE A 190 5.28 -17.59 7.31
N THR A 191 6.19 -17.45 6.35
CA THR A 191 6.98 -18.59 5.84
C THR A 191 7.84 -19.23 6.93
N ALA A 192 8.44 -18.45 7.82
CA ALA A 192 9.23 -18.97 8.93
C ALA A 192 8.41 -19.73 9.99
N ASN A 193 7.09 -19.47 10.12
CA ASN A 193 6.24 -20.22 11.07
C ASN A 193 5.53 -21.41 10.41
N VAL A 194 5.38 -21.42 9.08
CA VAL A 194 4.78 -22.53 8.33
C VAL A 194 5.78 -23.66 8.11
N ASP A 195 6.98 -23.34 7.63
CA ASP A 195 8.03 -24.34 7.40
C ASP A 195 9.42 -23.68 7.36
N ASP A 196 10.37 -24.26 8.09
CA ASP A 196 11.74 -23.76 8.21
C ASP A 196 12.45 -23.68 6.84
N GLN A 197 12.18 -24.63 5.93
CA GLN A 197 12.81 -24.63 4.61
C GLN A 197 12.25 -23.52 3.71
N MET A 198 10.93 -23.26 3.77
CA MET A 198 10.32 -22.11 3.09
C MET A 198 10.87 -20.79 3.64
N GLY A 199 11.02 -20.66 4.96
CA GLY A 199 11.65 -19.49 5.57
C GLY A 199 13.07 -19.24 5.08
N LEU A 200 13.89 -20.30 4.99
CA LEU A 200 15.28 -20.23 4.53
C LEU A 200 15.42 -19.69 3.10
N THR A 201 14.43 -19.94 2.25
CA THR A 201 14.43 -19.42 0.86
C THR A 201 13.83 -18.03 0.75
N CYS A 202 12.77 -17.72 1.50
CA CYS A 202 12.05 -16.44 1.40
C CYS A 202 12.84 -15.26 2.01
N ILE A 203 13.40 -15.46 3.20
CA ILE A 203 14.12 -14.41 3.95
C ILE A 203 15.30 -13.79 3.16
N PRO A 204 16.20 -14.55 2.52
CA PRO A 204 17.31 -13.95 1.77
C PRO A 204 16.84 -13.18 0.54
N LEU A 205 15.78 -13.62 -0.14
CA LEU A 205 15.20 -12.91 -1.28
C LEU A 205 14.63 -11.55 -0.85
N VAL A 206 13.86 -11.52 0.24
CA VAL A 206 13.31 -10.27 0.80
C VAL A 206 14.44 -9.36 1.30
N SER A 207 15.46 -9.93 1.95
CA SER A 207 16.62 -9.18 2.44
C SER A 207 17.41 -8.55 1.29
N GLY A 208 17.59 -9.27 0.17
CA GLY A 208 18.23 -8.75 -1.03
C GLY A 208 17.44 -7.58 -1.64
N TRP A 209 16.12 -7.70 -1.75
CA TRP A 209 15.25 -6.59 -2.18
C TRP A 209 15.36 -5.38 -1.25
N ALA A 210 15.27 -5.60 0.07
CA ALA A 210 15.36 -4.53 1.06
C ALA A 210 16.71 -3.81 1.01
N PHE A 211 17.81 -4.57 0.86
CA PHE A 211 19.15 -4.03 0.67
C PHE A 211 19.23 -3.14 -0.57
N LEU A 212 18.74 -3.61 -1.72
CA LEU A 212 18.74 -2.83 -2.97
C LEU A 212 17.89 -1.56 -2.84
N PHE A 213 16.72 -1.66 -2.20
CA PHE A 213 15.85 -0.51 -1.97
C PHE A 213 16.51 0.55 -1.07
N VAL A 214 17.11 0.13 0.04
CA VAL A 214 17.85 1.02 0.95
C VAL A 214 19.07 1.62 0.25
N ALA A 215 19.83 0.83 -0.49
CA ALA A 215 20.99 1.31 -1.25
C ALA A 215 20.59 2.37 -2.29
N ALA A 216 19.52 2.13 -3.06
CA ALA A 216 19.00 3.11 -4.02
C ALA A 216 18.50 4.40 -3.34
N THR A 217 17.91 4.27 -2.14
CA THR A 217 17.42 5.38 -1.32
C THR A 217 18.55 6.23 -0.75
N LEU A 218 19.66 5.60 -0.32
CA LEU A 218 20.80 6.27 0.29
C LEU A 218 21.86 6.74 -0.71
N ALA A 219 21.87 6.20 -1.94
CA ALA A 219 22.85 6.55 -2.97
C ALA A 219 22.98 8.06 -3.26
N PRO A 220 21.89 8.88 -3.26
CA PRO A 220 21.99 10.33 -3.39
C PRO A 220 22.74 11.04 -2.26
N LEU A 221 22.80 10.46 -1.06
CA LEU A 221 23.54 11.03 0.08
C LEU A 221 25.05 10.82 -0.08
N VAL A 222 25.46 9.73 -0.74
CA VAL A 222 26.87 9.38 -0.93
C VAL A 222 27.45 10.12 -2.14
N SER A 223 26.66 10.33 -3.19
CA SER A 223 27.10 11.03 -4.39
C SER A 223 26.08 12.08 -4.86
N PRO A 224 26.44 13.38 -4.84
CA PRO A 224 25.61 14.44 -5.42
C PRO A 224 25.37 14.31 -6.92
N ARG A 225 26.17 13.48 -7.62
CA ARG A 225 26.04 13.19 -9.06
C ARG A 225 25.09 12.01 -9.33
N CYS A 226 24.52 11.40 -8.29
CA CYS A 226 23.63 10.27 -8.46
C CYS A 226 22.31 10.69 -9.13
N PRO A 227 21.85 9.98 -10.18
CA PRO A 227 20.63 10.36 -10.92
C PRO A 227 19.34 10.11 -10.13
N TYR A 228 19.38 9.36 -9.02
CA TYR A 228 18.21 9.09 -8.19
C TYR A 228 17.72 10.38 -7.52
N LYS A 229 16.59 10.90 -7.98
CA LYS A 229 15.96 12.10 -7.43
C LYS A 229 14.90 11.69 -6.41
N MET A 230 15.22 11.75 -5.13
CA MET A 230 14.22 11.57 -4.07
C MET A 230 13.58 12.92 -3.67
N PRO A 231 12.25 13.07 -3.79
CA PRO A 231 11.53 14.30 -3.40
C PRO A 231 11.66 14.61 -1.91
N LEU A 232 11.60 13.58 -1.06
CA LEU A 232 11.74 13.72 0.40
C LEU A 232 13.12 14.24 0.80
N LEU A 233 14.17 13.72 0.18
CA LEU A 233 15.54 14.15 0.43
C LEU A 233 15.75 15.63 0.03
N LYS A 234 15.06 16.11 -1.01
CA LYS A 234 15.09 17.54 -1.39
C LYS A 234 14.53 18.46 -0.32
N SER A 235 13.47 18.06 0.38
CA SER A 235 12.92 18.83 1.51
C SER A 235 13.85 18.77 2.72
N VAL A 236 14.38 17.58 3.07
CA VAL A 236 15.34 17.43 4.18
C VAL A 236 16.62 18.22 3.93
N MET A 237 17.23 18.12 2.75
CA MET A 237 18.44 18.87 2.37
C MET A 237 18.21 20.39 2.29
N ARG A 238 16.99 20.86 2.01
CA ARG A 238 16.66 22.29 2.09
C ARG A 238 16.52 22.81 3.51
N THR A 239 16.20 21.94 4.46
CA THR A 239 16.02 22.31 5.88
C THR A 239 17.35 22.22 6.64
N ALA A 240 18.31 21.44 6.12
CA ALA A 240 19.67 21.32 6.64
C ALA A 240 20.65 22.40 6.11
N ARG A 241 20.15 23.39 5.37
CA ARG A 241 20.92 24.50 4.79
C ARG A 241 20.39 25.82 5.30
#